data_AF-A0A432UQP7-F1
#
_entry.id   AF-A0A432UQP7-F1
#
_cell.length_a   1.000
_cell.length_b   1.000
_cell.length_c   1.000
_cell.angle_alpha   90.00
_cell.angle_beta   90.00
_cell.angle_gamma   90.00
#
_symmetry.space_group_name_H-M   'P 1'
#
loop_
_entity.id
_entity.type
_entity.pdbx_description
1 polymer ?
#
loop_
_entity_poly.entity_id
_entity_poly.type
_entity_poly.pdbx_seq_one_letter_code
_entity_poly.pdbx_strand_id
1 'polypeptide(L)'
;WAPWHSTEDRDEIPQDMRTVLKSAKRLLHPKTLMEILQSFALFSTVKTRAGKPGVKIKILPRYPQYEAAKAIVKRVKTGDARKGLIWHFQGSGKSLLMVFAAQKLRLQPALRNPTVIIVVDRRDLDAPTIQAQALDTDQDGFYCYPVRNYQDILPRVRAADALQHVDHAVL
;
A
#
# COMPACT_ATOMS: atom_id res chain seq x y z
N TRP A 1 10.48 16.69 5.01
CA TRP A 1 9.44 15.93 5.74
C TRP A 1 8.22 16.86 5.79
N ALA A 2 7.07 16.45 5.27
CA ALA A 2 5.87 17.31 5.23
C ALA A 2 4.95 16.97 6.41
N PRO A 3 4.23 17.93 7.00
CA PRO A 3 3.27 17.67 8.08
C PRO A 3 2.12 16.74 7.65
N TRP A 4 1.39 16.20 8.62
CA TRP A 4 0.27 15.28 8.38
C TRP A 4 -1.00 16.05 8.01
N HIS A 5 -1.39 16.03 6.75
CA HIS A 5 -2.52 16.81 6.22
C HIS A 5 -3.77 15.93 5.99
N SER A 6 -4.73 16.42 5.21
CA SER A 6 -5.87 15.67 4.67
C SER A 6 -6.04 16.02 3.19
N THR A 7 -6.49 15.06 2.38
CA THR A 7 -6.74 15.29 0.95
C THR A 7 -7.90 16.26 0.70
N GLU A 8 -8.67 16.56 1.73
CA GLU A 8 -9.75 17.55 1.76
C GLU A 8 -9.25 18.97 2.05
N ASP A 9 -8.01 19.14 2.55
CA ASP A 9 -7.41 20.46 2.69
C ASP A 9 -7.06 20.97 1.27
N ARG A 10 -7.95 21.72 0.65
CA ARG A 10 -7.63 22.53 -0.53
C ARG A 10 -6.98 23.84 -0.06
N ASP A 11 -6.00 24.30 -0.83
CA ASP A 11 -5.27 25.58 -0.72
C ASP A 11 -4.10 25.63 0.27
N GLU A 12 -3.21 26.60 0.01
CA GLU A 12 -1.92 26.85 0.66
C GLU A 12 -2.00 26.70 2.17
N ILE A 13 -1.35 25.65 2.70
CA ILE A 13 -1.36 25.38 4.12
C ILE A 13 -0.40 26.37 4.80
N PRO A 14 -0.89 27.31 5.63
CA PRO A 14 -0.03 28.28 6.28
C PRO A 14 0.96 27.55 7.21
N GLN A 15 2.25 27.87 7.12
CA GLN A 15 3.28 27.28 7.98
C GLN A 15 3.32 27.92 9.36
N ASP A 16 2.19 27.83 10.08
CA ASP A 16 2.04 28.35 11.43
C ASP A 16 1.93 27.22 12.49
N MET A 17 1.96 27.60 13.77
CA MET A 17 1.81 26.65 14.88
C MET A 17 0.44 25.97 14.93
N ARG A 18 -0.60 26.60 14.36
CA ARG A 18 -1.94 26.02 14.30
C ARG A 18 -1.96 24.82 13.35
N THR A 19 -1.25 24.90 12.23
CA THR A 19 -1.08 23.79 11.28
C THR A 19 -0.34 22.62 11.91
N VAL A 20 0.71 22.88 12.70
CA VAL A 20 1.43 21.81 13.42
C VAL A 20 0.51 21.12 14.42
N LEU A 21 -0.24 21.89 15.22
CA LEU A 21 -1.22 21.35 16.16
C LEU A 21 -2.31 20.54 15.44
N LYS A 22 -2.83 21.03 14.30
CA LYS A 22 -3.83 20.32 13.48
C LYS A 22 -3.29 18.99 12.97
N SER A 23 -2.03 19.00 12.49
CA SER A 23 -1.35 17.80 11.99
C SER A 23 -1.14 16.76 13.10
N ALA A 24 -0.67 17.21 14.27
CA ALA A 24 -0.49 16.34 15.43
C ALA A 24 -1.83 15.74 15.91
N LYS A 25 -2.87 16.57 16.02
CA LYS A 25 -4.23 16.11 16.40
C LYS A 25 -4.78 15.06 15.43
N ARG A 26 -4.52 15.20 14.12
CA ARG A 26 -4.97 14.23 13.11
C ARG A 26 -4.21 12.91 13.16
N LEU A 27 -2.89 12.98 13.30
CA LEU A 27 -2.03 11.80 13.40
C LEU A 27 -2.33 11.01 14.68
N LEU A 28 -2.49 11.73 15.81
CA LEU A 28 -2.76 11.15 17.13
C LEU A 28 -4.24 10.84 17.37
N HIS A 29 -5.11 11.11 16.40
CA HIS A 29 -6.51 10.73 16.52
C HIS A 29 -6.60 9.20 16.67
N PRO A 30 -7.32 8.65 17.67
CA PRO A 30 -7.29 7.22 17.98
C PRO A 30 -7.57 6.33 16.78
N LYS A 31 -8.56 6.71 15.95
CA LYS A 31 -8.89 6.02 14.70
C LYS A 31 -7.71 5.98 13.71
N THR A 32 -7.04 7.11 13.47
CA THR A 32 -5.89 7.18 12.57
C THR A 32 -4.75 6.31 13.08
N LEU A 33 -4.46 6.40 14.38
CA LEU A 33 -3.39 5.63 15.00
C LEU A 33 -3.65 4.12 14.91
N MET A 34 -4.88 3.69 15.21
CA MET A 34 -5.26 2.29 15.10
C MET A 34 -5.19 1.79 13.66
N GLU A 35 -5.64 2.58 12.69
CA GLU A 35 -5.51 2.21 11.27
C GLU A 35 -4.03 2.07 10.87
N ILE A 36 -3.17 3.00 11.27
CA ILE A 36 -1.73 2.95 10.96
C ILE A 36 -1.10 1.68 11.57
N LEU A 37 -1.41 1.38 12.82
CA LEU A 37 -0.83 0.23 13.52
C LEU A 37 -1.31 -1.11 12.96
N GLN A 38 -2.58 -1.20 12.54
CA GLN A 38 -3.18 -2.45 12.05
C GLN A 38 -2.89 -2.70 10.57
N SER A 39 -2.95 -1.67 9.72
CA SER A 39 -2.92 -1.85 8.26
C SER A 39 -1.72 -1.23 7.56
N PHE A 40 -0.86 -0.50 8.28
CA PHE A 40 0.26 0.22 7.66
C PHE A 40 1.60 0.04 8.41
N ALA A 41 1.69 -0.90 9.34
CA ALA A 41 2.95 -1.23 9.99
C ALA A 41 3.63 -2.37 9.23
N LEU A 42 4.65 -2.05 8.44
CA LEU A 42 5.48 -3.05 7.76
C LEU A 42 6.79 -3.27 8.52
N PHE A 43 7.29 -4.49 8.48
CA PHE A 43 8.57 -4.84 9.09
C PHE A 43 9.51 -5.35 8.02
N SER A 44 10.71 -4.78 7.93
CA SER A 44 11.73 -5.21 6.97
C SER A 44 13.05 -5.46 7.66
N THR A 45 13.84 -6.40 7.16
CA THR A 45 15.16 -6.70 7.68
C THR A 45 16.20 -6.08 6.77
N VAL A 46 16.88 -5.04 7.26
CA VAL A 46 17.96 -4.38 6.52
C VAL A 46 19.27 -5.08 6.86
N LYS A 47 19.97 -5.57 5.82
CA LYS A 47 21.32 -6.12 5.99
C LYS A 47 22.26 -4.99 6.40
N THR A 48 22.91 -5.13 7.55
CA THR A 48 24.01 -4.26 7.94
C THR A 48 25.32 -4.73 7.28
N ARG A 49 26.41 -3.98 7.48
CA ARG A 49 27.77 -4.30 7.01
C ARG A 49 28.06 -5.81 7.10
N ALA A 50 28.74 -6.34 6.07
CA ALA A 50 29.07 -7.76 5.96
C ALA A 50 29.57 -8.35 7.30
N GLY A 51 28.89 -9.41 7.78
CA GLY A 51 29.22 -10.10 9.02
C GLY A 51 28.38 -9.73 10.26
N LYS A 52 27.44 -8.77 10.18
CA LYS A 52 26.51 -8.46 11.28
C LYS A 52 25.08 -8.97 10.99
N PRO A 53 24.34 -9.44 12.03
CA PRO A 53 22.94 -9.81 11.87
C PRO A 53 22.11 -8.61 11.38
N GLY A 54 21.18 -8.86 10.46
CA GLY A 54 20.32 -7.83 9.89
C GLY A 54 19.47 -7.14 10.96
N VAL A 55 19.24 -5.84 10.81
CA VAL A 55 18.42 -5.07 11.74
C VAL A 55 16.99 -5.04 11.25
N LYS A 56 16.05 -5.48 12.10
CA LYS A 56 14.62 -5.38 11.82
C LYS A 56 14.17 -3.94 12.05
N ILE A 57 13.63 -3.31 11.01
CA ILE A 57 13.10 -1.95 11.04
C ILE A 57 11.58 -1.98 10.88
N LYS A 58 10.90 -1.06 11.56
CA LYS A 58 9.47 -0.80 11.37
C LYS A 58 9.30 0.37 10.42
N ILE A 59 8.55 0.15 9.34
CA ILE A 59 8.25 1.15 8.31
C ILE A 59 6.80 1.57 8.50
N LEU A 60 6.59 2.88 8.63
CA LEU A 60 5.28 3.52 8.75
C LEU A 60 4.99 4.37 7.50
N PRO A 61 3.70 4.57 7.16
CA PRO A 61 3.34 5.29 5.96
C PRO A 61 3.59 6.78 6.14
N ARG A 62 3.92 7.44 5.03
CA ARG A 62 3.82 8.89 4.92
C ARG A 62 2.35 9.28 4.72
N TYR A 63 2.01 10.50 5.12
CA TYR A 63 0.66 11.04 4.96
C TYR A 63 0.03 10.81 3.56
N PRO A 64 0.71 11.11 2.42
CA PRO A 64 0.12 10.89 1.10
C PRO A 64 -0.11 9.41 0.79
N GLN A 65 0.76 8.51 1.30
CA GLN A 65 0.61 7.07 1.11
C GLN A 65 -0.60 6.54 1.90
N TYR A 66 -0.80 7.04 3.13
CA TYR A 66 -1.94 6.68 3.96
C TYR A 66 -3.27 7.09 3.31
N GLU A 67 -3.39 8.33 2.85
CA GLU A 67 -4.60 8.82 2.20
C GLU A 67 -4.86 8.14 0.85
N ALA A 68 -3.81 7.94 0.04
CA ALA A 68 -3.93 7.24 -1.24
C ALA A 68 -4.43 5.80 -1.07
N ALA A 69 -3.90 5.05 -0.09
CA ALA A 69 -4.38 3.70 0.22
C ALA A 69 -5.85 3.71 0.68
N LYS A 70 -6.25 4.68 1.52
CA LYS A 70 -7.66 4.84 1.93
C LYS A 70 -8.57 5.14 0.75
N ALA A 71 -8.14 5.98 -0.18
CA ALA A 71 -8.90 6.31 -1.38
C ALA A 71 -9.11 5.07 -2.26
N ILE A 72 -8.06 4.23 -2.45
CA ILE A 72 -8.18 2.95 -3.17
C ILE A 72 -9.22 2.06 -2.49
N VAL A 73 -9.08 1.80 -1.19
CA VAL A 73 -10.00 0.91 -0.47
C VAL A 73 -11.43 1.42 -0.50
N LYS A 74 -11.64 2.73 -0.32
CA LYS A 74 -12.96 3.35 -0.41
C LYS A 74 -13.59 3.08 -1.78
N ARG A 75 -12.85 3.30 -2.86
CA ARG A 75 -13.32 3.11 -4.25
C ARG A 75 -13.63 1.65 -4.56
N VAL A 76 -12.81 0.72 -4.07
CA VAL A 76 -13.08 -0.73 -4.23
C VAL A 76 -14.35 -1.13 -3.47
N LYS A 77 -14.57 -0.59 -2.27
CA LYS A 77 -15.77 -0.88 -1.46
C LYS A 77 -17.05 -0.30 -2.03
N THR A 78 -17.01 0.89 -2.64
CA THR A 78 -18.20 1.51 -3.22
C THR A 78 -18.57 0.89 -4.58
N GLY A 79 -17.61 0.28 -5.28
CA GLY A 79 -17.85 -0.33 -6.59
C GLY A 79 -18.00 0.69 -7.72
N ASP A 80 -17.83 1.99 -7.45
CA ASP A 80 -18.14 3.09 -8.38
C ASP A 80 -17.30 3.06 -9.67
N ALA A 81 -16.07 2.54 -9.60
CA ALA A 81 -15.19 2.49 -10.75
C ALA A 81 -14.10 1.42 -10.60
N ARG A 82 -14.03 0.52 -11.58
CA ARG A 82 -13.06 -0.58 -11.65
C ARG A 82 -11.62 -0.13 -11.95
N LYS A 83 -11.40 1.15 -12.24
CA LYS A 83 -10.09 1.73 -12.63
C LYS A 83 -9.80 3.01 -11.85
N GLY A 84 -8.52 3.26 -11.61
CA GLY A 84 -8.03 4.47 -10.94
C GLY A 84 -6.58 4.75 -11.26
N LEU A 85 -6.18 6.02 -11.16
CA LEU A 85 -4.80 6.47 -11.35
C LEU A 85 -4.37 7.25 -10.12
N ILE A 86 -3.20 6.93 -9.58
CA ILE A 86 -2.56 7.70 -8.52
C ILE A 86 -1.31 8.36 -9.10
N TRP A 87 -1.32 9.69 -9.11
CA TRP A 87 -0.17 10.48 -9.55
C TRP A 87 0.74 10.83 -8.38
N HIS A 88 2.01 10.42 -8.46
CA HIS A 88 3.02 10.68 -7.43
C HIS A 88 4.37 11.02 -8.06
N PHE A 89 5.12 11.90 -7.40
CA PHE A 89 6.51 12.21 -7.77
C PHE A 89 7.44 11.00 -7.57
N GLN A 90 8.58 11.00 -8.27
CA GLN A 90 9.63 9.99 -8.09
C GLN A 90 10.21 10.07 -6.66
N GLY A 91 10.59 8.92 -6.08
CA GLY A 91 11.14 8.87 -4.71
C GLY A 91 10.13 9.08 -3.57
N SER A 92 8.84 9.22 -3.88
CA SER A 92 7.77 9.35 -2.87
C SER A 92 7.42 8.05 -2.14
N GLY A 93 7.92 6.90 -2.62
CA GLY A 93 7.64 5.57 -2.06
C GLY A 93 6.35 4.95 -2.60
N LYS A 94 6.15 4.97 -3.93
CA LYS A 94 5.00 4.34 -4.60
C LYS A 94 4.90 2.84 -4.34
N SER A 95 6.04 2.17 -4.30
CA SER A 95 6.15 0.73 -4.01
C SER A 95 5.60 0.38 -2.63
N LEU A 96 5.92 1.18 -1.60
CA LEU A 96 5.37 1.01 -0.25
C LEU A 96 3.86 1.28 -0.22
N LEU A 97 3.38 2.28 -0.97
CA LEU A 97 1.94 2.53 -1.11
C LEU A 97 1.20 1.31 -1.67
N MET A 98 1.74 0.62 -2.68
CA MET A 98 1.11 -0.59 -3.23
C MET A 98 0.93 -1.67 -2.16
N VAL A 99 1.96 -1.90 -1.35
CA VAL A 99 1.90 -2.87 -0.24
C VAL A 99 0.86 -2.45 0.82
N PHE A 100 0.87 -1.19 1.23
CA PHE A 100 -0.11 -0.68 2.21
C PHE A 100 -1.56 -0.79 1.71
N ALA A 101 -1.80 -0.46 0.43
CA ALA A 101 -3.12 -0.58 -0.17
C ALA A 101 -3.59 -2.04 -0.18
N ALA A 102 -2.72 -2.96 -0.59
CA ALA A 102 -3.03 -4.39 -0.61
C ALA A 102 -3.33 -4.95 0.79
N GLN A 103 -2.49 -4.63 1.78
CA GLN A 103 -2.70 -5.06 3.17
C GLN A 103 -4.04 -4.53 3.70
N LYS A 104 -4.34 -3.25 3.47
CA LYS A 104 -5.61 -2.65 3.90
C LYS A 104 -6.83 -3.26 3.20
N LEU A 105 -6.74 -3.62 1.91
CA LEU A 105 -7.80 -4.31 1.17
C LEU A 105 -8.09 -5.69 1.76
N ARG A 106 -7.04 -6.47 2.05
CA ARG A 106 -7.18 -7.81 2.64
C ARG A 106 -7.81 -7.79 4.02
N LEU A 107 -7.51 -6.77 4.81
CA LEU A 107 -8.11 -6.55 6.13
C LEU A 107 -9.56 -6.06 6.09
N GLN A 108 -10.19 -5.87 4.91
CA GLN A 108 -11.62 -5.54 4.83
C GLN A 108 -12.49 -6.81 4.84
N PRO A 109 -13.29 -7.06 5.89
CA PRO A 109 -14.16 -8.24 5.94
C PRO A 109 -15.19 -8.26 4.80
N ALA A 110 -15.65 -7.07 4.38
CA ALA A 110 -16.61 -6.90 3.29
C ALA A 110 -16.09 -7.39 1.93
N LEU A 111 -14.77 -7.52 1.76
CA LEU A 111 -14.15 -7.92 0.48
C LEU A 111 -13.77 -9.41 0.43
N ARG A 112 -14.09 -10.20 1.47
CA ARG A 112 -13.90 -11.67 1.49
C ARG A 112 -12.50 -12.14 1.04
N ASN A 113 -11.44 -11.57 1.62
CA ASN A 113 -10.04 -11.86 1.28
C ASN A 113 -9.75 -11.72 -0.23
N PRO A 114 -9.75 -10.47 -0.75
CA PRO A 114 -9.53 -10.23 -2.17
C PRO A 114 -8.11 -10.65 -2.58
N THR A 115 -7.99 -11.28 -3.76
CA THR A 115 -6.68 -11.52 -4.36
C THR A 115 -6.10 -10.21 -4.89
N VAL A 116 -4.88 -9.88 -4.47
CA VAL A 116 -4.17 -8.67 -4.94
C VAL A 116 -2.97 -9.09 -5.77
N ILE A 117 -2.92 -8.58 -7.01
CA ILE A 117 -1.82 -8.81 -7.94
C ILE A 117 -1.07 -7.49 -8.11
N ILE A 118 0.22 -7.49 -7.76
CA ILE A 118 1.10 -6.34 -8.03
C ILE A 118 2.00 -6.68 -9.21
N VAL A 119 1.92 -5.85 -10.25
CA VAL A 119 2.72 -5.94 -11.47
C VAL A 119 3.77 -4.83 -11.44
N VAL A 120 5.04 -5.23 -11.45
CA VAL A 120 6.19 -4.31 -11.44
C VAL A 120 7.08 -4.59 -12.65
N ASP A 121 7.68 -3.55 -13.23
CA ASP A 121 8.69 -3.72 -14.28
C ASP A 121 9.98 -4.30 -13.69
N ARG A 122 10.69 -5.11 -14.49
CA ARG A 122 11.84 -5.93 -14.07
C ARG A 122 13.05 -5.17 -13.57
N ARG A 123 13.12 -3.87 -13.84
CA ARG A 123 14.28 -3.03 -13.50
C ARG A 123 14.06 -2.16 -12.26
N ASP A 124 12.86 -2.19 -11.67
CA ASP A 124 12.61 -1.39 -10.48
C ASP A 124 13.40 -1.92 -9.27
N LEU A 125 14.15 -1.01 -8.65
CA LEU A 125 14.98 -1.25 -7.46
C LEU A 125 14.19 -1.79 -6.25
N ASP A 126 12.87 -1.59 -6.22
CA ASP A 126 12.02 -1.84 -5.05
C ASP A 126 11.36 -3.23 -5.03
N ALA A 127 11.52 -4.03 -6.10
CA ALA A 127 11.01 -5.41 -6.15
C ALA A 127 11.39 -6.25 -4.92
N PRO A 128 12.61 -6.14 -4.34
CA PRO A 128 12.96 -6.87 -3.13
C PRO A 128 12.09 -6.52 -1.91
N THR A 129 11.64 -5.27 -1.78
CA THR A 129 10.82 -4.83 -0.65
C THR A 129 9.40 -5.38 -0.74
N ILE A 130 8.80 -5.32 -1.93
CA ILE A 130 7.45 -5.86 -2.16
C ILE A 130 7.47 -7.39 -2.04
N GLN A 131 8.50 -8.03 -2.59
CA GLN A 131 8.64 -9.48 -2.54
C GLN A 131 8.90 -10.00 -1.12
N ALA A 132 9.71 -9.30 -0.31
CA ALA A 132 9.90 -9.65 1.10
C ALA A 132 8.58 -9.59 1.89
N GLN A 133 7.74 -8.58 1.63
CA GLN A 133 6.42 -8.50 2.28
C GLN A 133 5.46 -9.59 1.77
N ALA A 134 5.56 -9.96 0.50
CA ALA A 134 4.77 -11.07 -0.03
C ALA A 134 5.11 -12.40 0.61
N LEU A 135 6.38 -12.60 0.97
CA LEU A 135 6.87 -13.82 1.61
C LEU A 135 6.63 -13.82 3.13
N ASP A 136 6.64 -12.65 3.79
CA ASP A 136 6.36 -12.54 5.24
C ASP A 136 4.86 -12.66 5.56
N THR A 137 4.01 -12.36 4.58
CA THR A 137 2.56 -12.55 4.70
C THR A 137 2.22 -14.00 4.34
N ASP A 138 2.37 -14.92 5.29
CA ASP A 138 2.11 -16.38 5.23
C ASP A 138 0.62 -16.77 4.94
N GLN A 139 -0.08 -15.98 4.14
CA GLN A 139 -1.50 -16.16 3.84
C GLN A 139 -1.75 -16.02 2.34
N ASP A 140 -2.16 -17.12 1.74
CA ASP A 140 -2.62 -17.27 0.35
C ASP A 140 -3.40 -16.03 -0.14
N GLY A 141 -2.94 -15.40 -1.22
CA GLY A 141 -3.67 -14.31 -1.91
C GLY A 141 -2.95 -12.97 -2.10
N PHE A 142 -1.70 -12.82 -1.65
CA PHE A 142 -0.87 -11.66 -2.01
C PHE A 142 0.34 -12.10 -2.81
N TYR A 143 0.34 -11.75 -4.10
CA TYR A 143 1.37 -12.20 -5.02
C TYR A 143 2.04 -11.01 -5.72
N CYS A 144 3.37 -10.98 -5.65
CA CYS A 144 4.22 -10.03 -6.36
C CYS A 144 5.00 -10.77 -7.43
N TYR A 145 4.84 -10.37 -8.69
CA TYR A 145 5.52 -11.02 -9.80
C TYR A 145 6.24 -10.02 -10.71
N PRO A 146 7.50 -10.30 -11.10
CA PRO A 146 8.14 -9.57 -12.17
C PRO A 146 7.57 -10.02 -13.52
N VAL A 147 7.06 -9.08 -14.31
CA VAL A 147 6.38 -9.38 -15.57
C VAL A 147 7.23 -8.82 -16.73
N ARG A 148 7.44 -9.58 -17.83
CA ARG A 148 8.10 -9.06 -19.06
C ARG A 148 7.11 -8.35 -19.96
N ASN A 149 5.93 -8.94 -20.10
CA ASN A 149 4.91 -8.54 -21.05
C ASN A 149 3.51 -8.89 -20.53
N TYR A 150 2.49 -8.29 -21.12
CA TYR A 150 1.09 -8.51 -20.71
C TYR A 150 0.66 -9.98 -20.75
N GLN A 151 1.24 -10.78 -21.65
CA GLN A 151 0.89 -12.20 -21.81
C GLN A 151 1.32 -13.06 -20.62
N ASP A 152 2.35 -12.66 -19.87
CA ASP A 152 2.77 -13.33 -18.62
C ASP A 152 1.71 -13.23 -17.51
N ILE A 153 0.80 -12.25 -17.59
CA ILE A 153 -0.21 -11.94 -16.56
C ILE A 153 -1.49 -12.76 -16.77
N LEU A 154 -1.92 -12.93 -18.01
CA LEU A 154 -3.23 -13.49 -18.36
C LEU A 154 -3.50 -14.89 -17.80
N PRO A 155 -2.57 -15.87 -17.88
CA PRO A 155 -2.79 -17.19 -17.30
C PRO A 155 -2.98 -17.14 -15.77
N ARG A 156 -2.41 -16.14 -15.11
CA ARG A 156 -2.39 -16.00 -13.64
C ARG A 156 -3.62 -15.30 -13.11
N VAL A 157 -4.08 -14.28 -13.82
CA VAL A 157 -5.42 -13.70 -13.58
C VAL A 157 -6.45 -14.81 -13.72
N ARG A 158 -6.43 -15.58 -14.83
CA ARG A 158 -7.33 -16.72 -15.02
C ARG A 158 -7.26 -17.78 -13.91
N ALA A 159 -6.07 -18.05 -13.36
CA ALA A 159 -5.91 -18.97 -12.24
C ALA A 159 -6.47 -18.41 -10.92
N ALA A 160 -6.27 -17.12 -10.65
CA ALA A 160 -6.89 -16.43 -9.51
C ALA A 160 -8.42 -16.38 -9.66
N ASP A 161 -8.90 -16.16 -10.87
CA ASP A 161 -10.32 -16.11 -11.22
C ASP A 161 -11.01 -17.47 -11.05
N ALA A 162 -10.34 -18.54 -11.48
CA ALA A 162 -10.81 -19.92 -11.32
C ALA A 162 -10.93 -20.36 -9.85
N LEU A 163 -10.20 -19.72 -8.94
CA LEU A 163 -10.23 -20.00 -7.50
C LEU A 163 -11.31 -19.21 -6.75
N GLN A 164 -11.86 -18.13 -7.32
CA GLN A 164 -12.71 -17.19 -6.56
C GLN A 164 -14.20 -17.15 -6.92
N HIS A 165 -14.68 -17.60 -8.09
CA HIS A 165 -16.12 -17.45 -8.48
C HIS A 165 -16.68 -16.02 -8.25
N VAL A 166 -15.86 -14.97 -8.38
CA VAL A 166 -16.31 -13.57 -8.20
C VAL A 166 -15.79 -12.69 -9.34
N ASP A 167 -16.68 -11.93 -9.97
CA ASP A 167 -16.37 -10.96 -11.03
C ASP A 167 -15.25 -9.98 -10.64
N HIS A 168 -14.16 -10.01 -11.40
CA HIS A 168 -12.93 -9.29 -11.08
C HIS A 168 -13.02 -7.77 -11.29
N ALA A 169 -12.49 -7.03 -10.32
CA ALA A 169 -12.01 -5.66 -10.48
C ALA A 169 -10.51 -5.71 -10.73
N VAL A 170 -10.11 -5.65 -12.00
CA VAL A 170 -8.72 -5.45 -12.42
C VAL A 170 -8.38 -3.97 -12.23
N LEU A 171 -7.51 -3.65 -11.26
CA LEU A 171 -6.91 -2.34 -11.05
C LEU A 171 -5.64 -2.17 -11.87
#